data_AF-A0A0A5HZ48-F1
#
_entry.id   AF-A0A0A5HZ48-F1
#
_cell.length_a   1.000
_cell.length_b   1.000
_cell.length_c   1.000
_cell.angle_alpha   90.00
_cell.angle_beta   90.00
_cell.angle_gamma   90.00
#
_symmetry.space_group_name_H-M   'P 1'
#
loop_
_entity.id
_entity.type
_entity.pdbx_description
1 polymer ?
#
loop_
_entity_poly.entity_id
_entity_poly.type
_entity_poly.pdbx_seq_one_letter_code
_entity_poly.pdbx_strand_id
1 'polypeptide(L)' 'MSICVTLVDGVLQQATNGSCEFIVMSQPQVTELVNGQFDWSLLEFDKELYEFVLGQTLVSFVGGHVLGRILKYFGKL' A
#
# COMPACT_ATOMS: atom_id res chain seq x y z
N MET A 1 -14.34 -16.58 -19.67
CA MET A 1 -13.65 -15.91 -20.80
C MET A 1 -14.13 -14.47 -20.82
N SER A 2 -13.23 -13.49 -20.80
CA SER A 2 -13.56 -12.08 -21.02
C SER A 2 -13.65 -11.82 -22.52
N ILE A 3 -14.54 -10.92 -22.93
CA ILE A 3 -14.75 -10.59 -24.35
C ILE A 3 -14.44 -9.11 -24.55
N CYS A 4 -13.62 -8.83 -25.55
CA CYS A 4 -13.36 -7.48 -25.98
C CYS A 4 -14.50 -6.99 -26.88
N VAL A 5 -15.09 -5.84 -26.53
CA VAL A 5 -16.19 -5.24 -27.27
C VAL A 5 -15.91 -3.77 -27.59
N THR A 6 -16.57 -3.26 -28.62
CA THR A 6 -16.58 -1.84 -29.01
C THR A 6 -18.02 -1.40 -29.26
N LEU A 7 -18.26 -0.10 -29.12
CA LEU A 7 -19.59 0.47 -29.34
C LEU A 7 -19.76 0.86 -30.80
N VAL A 8 -20.63 0.16 -31.53
CA VAL A 8 -20.95 0.46 -32.93
C VAL A 8 -22.45 0.71 -33.03
N ASP A 9 -22.81 1.92 -33.48
CA ASP A 9 -24.21 2.36 -33.61
C ASP A 9 -25.05 2.17 -32.34
N GLY A 10 -24.44 2.40 -31.17
CA GLY A 10 -25.10 2.30 -29.87
C GLY A 10 -25.26 0.87 -29.33
N VAL A 11 -24.71 -0.14 -30.02
CA VAL A 11 -24.73 -1.54 -29.58
C VAL A 11 -23.32 -2.03 -29.30
N LEU A 12 -23.15 -2.82 -28.23
CA LEU A 12 -21.89 -3.49 -27.95
C LEU A 12 -21.69 -4.66 -28.91
N GLN A 13 -20.62 -4.61 -29.69
CA GLN A 13 -20.26 -5.65 -30.65
C GLN A 13 -18.86 -6.18 -30.33
N GLN A 14 -18.60 -7.46 -30.60
CA GLN A 14 -17.28 -8.05 -30.40
C GLN A 14 -16.26 -7.36 -31.31
N ALA A 15 -15.17 -6.88 -30.72
CA ALA A 15 -14.13 -6.18 -31.46
C ALA A 15 -13.39 -7.16 -32.39
N THR A 16 -13.31 -6.83 -33.68
CA THR A 16 -12.66 -7.66 -34.71
C THR A 16 -11.31 -7.11 -35.16
N ASN A 17 -11.03 -5.82 -34.93
CA ASN A 17 -9.89 -5.11 -35.53
C ASN A 17 -8.81 -4.69 -34.52
N GLY A 18 -8.61 -5.45 -33.44
CA GLY A 18 -7.53 -5.23 -32.47
C GLY A 18 -7.68 -4.00 -31.56
N SER A 19 -8.62 -3.10 -31.83
CA SER A 19 -8.99 -1.99 -30.95
C SER A 19 -9.97 -2.49 -29.89
N CYS A 20 -9.52 -2.59 -28.64
CA CYS A 20 -10.39 -2.91 -27.51
C CYS A 20 -10.82 -1.65 -26.78
N GLU A 21 -12.10 -1.32 -26.86
CA GLU A 21 -12.66 -0.14 -26.18
C GLU A 21 -13.19 -0.51 -24.79
N PHE A 22 -13.90 -1.64 -24.69
CA PHE A 22 -14.41 -2.16 -23.44
C PHE A 22 -14.13 -3.65 -23.31
N ILE A 23 -13.91 -4.11 -22.08
CA ILE A 23 -13.77 -5.52 -21.76
C ILE A 23 -14.97 -5.92 -20.92
N VAL A 24 -15.78 -6.84 -21.44
CA VAL A 24 -16.90 -7.41 -20.70
C VAL A 24 -16.38 -8.62 -19.93
N MET A 25 -16.51 -8.55 -18.61
CA MET A 25 -16.10 -9.59 -17.67
C MET A 25 -17.31 -10.03 -16.85
N SER A 26 -17.36 -11.31 -16.49
CA SER A 26 -18.36 -11.77 -15.53
C SER A 26 -18.00 -11.28 -14.12
N GLN A 27 -19.00 -11.15 -13.24
CA GLN A 27 -18.79 -10.76 -11.85
C GLN A 27 -17.63 -11.51 -11.15
N PRO A 28 -17.50 -12.85 -11.23
CA PRO A 28 -16.39 -13.55 -10.58
C PRO A 28 -15.01 -13.14 -11.14
N GLN A 29 -14.90 -12.85 -12.43
CA GLN A 29 -13.63 -12.43 -13.04
C GLN A 29 -13.20 -11.04 -12.59
N VAL A 30 -14.16 -10.14 -12.34
CA VAL A 30 -13.87 -8.82 -11.76
C VAL A 30 -13.42 -8.98 -10.30
N THR A 31 -14.09 -9.85 -9.55
CA THR A 31 -13.70 -10.13 -8.15
C THR A 31 -12.29 -10.70 -8.04
N GLU A 32 -11.91 -11.63 -8.93
CA GLU A 32 -10.55 -12.16 -8.99
C GLU A 32 -9.53 -11.10 -9.40
N LEU A 33 -9.84 -10.24 -10.37
CA LEU A 33 -8.96 -9.15 -10.79
C LEU A 33 -8.72 -8.16 -9.63
N VAL A 34 -9.78 -7.72 -8.96
CA VAL A 34 -9.66 -6.80 -7.81
C VAL A 34 -8.88 -7.42 -6.66
N ASN A 35 -9.16 -8.69 -6.34
CA ASN A 35 -8.46 -9.40 -5.26
C ASN A 35 -7.00 -9.70 -5.59
N GLY A 36 -6.65 -9.89 -6.87
CA GLY A 36 -5.28 -10.11 -7.33
C GLY A 36 -4.46 -8.83 -7.52
N GLN A 37 -5.11 -7.66 -7.59
CA GLN A 37 -4.42 -6.37 -7.77
C GLN A 37 -3.90 -5.76 -6.47
N PHE A 38 -4.38 -6.22 -5.32
CA PHE A 38 -4.00 -5.65 -4.02
C PHE A 38 -3.33 -6.74 -3.19
N ASP A 39 -1.99 -6.72 -3.14
CA ASP A 39 -1.25 -7.57 -2.22
C ASP A 39 -1.41 -7.03 -0.80
N TRP A 40 -2.38 -7.59 -0.09
CA TRP A 40 -2.67 -7.24 1.31
C TRP A 40 -1.49 -7.49 2.25
N SER A 41 -0.48 -8.27 1.83
CA SER A 41 0.77 -8.43 2.57
C SER A 41 1.55 -7.12 2.67
N LEU A 42 1.39 -6.19 1.71
CA LEU A 42 2.03 -4.86 1.76
C LEU A 42 1.44 -3.92 2.82
N LEU A 43 0.24 -4.21 3.34
CA LEU A 43 -0.36 -3.50 4.47
C LEU A 43 -0.33 -4.32 5.77
N GLU A 44 0.38 -5.45 5.77
CA GLU A 44 0.50 -6.25 6.97
C GLU A 44 1.33 -5.49 8.01
N PHE A 45 0.70 -5.21 9.15
CA PHE A 45 1.32 -4.47 10.23
C PHE A 45 2.37 -5.34 10.91
N ASP A 46 3.64 -4.99 10.72
CA ASP A 46 4.74 -5.63 11.43
C ASP A 46 4.84 -5.09 12.86
N LYS A 47 4.25 -5.86 13.79
CA LYS A 47 4.25 -5.55 15.21
C LYS A 47 5.65 -5.57 15.82
N GLU A 48 6.52 -6.50 15.41
CA GLU A 48 7.86 -6.61 15.99
C GLU A 48 8.72 -5.42 15.58
N LEU A 49 8.65 -5.02 14.30
CA LEU A 49 9.32 -3.82 13.81
C LEU A 49 8.81 -2.57 14.53
N TYR A 50 7.49 -2.44 14.71
CA TYR A 50 6.91 -1.32 15.43
C TYR A 50 7.37 -1.24 16.88
N GLU A 51 7.34 -2.36 17.61
CA GLU A 51 7.82 -2.43 19.00
C GLU A 51 9.31 -2.13 19.11
N PHE A 52 10.12 -2.62 18.17
CA PHE A 52 11.54 -2.31 18.09
C PHE A 52 11.79 -0.81 17.90
N VAL A 53 11.14 -0.20 16.91
CA VAL A 53 11.29 1.24 16.61
C VAL A 53 10.85 2.09 17.81
N LEU A 54 9.73 1.75 18.45
CA LEU A 54 9.27 2.43 19.66
C LEU A 54 10.28 2.30 20.80
N GLY A 55 10.80 1.10 21.04
CA GLY A 55 11.80 0.84 22.07
C GLY A 55 13.07 1.67 21.87
N GLN A 56 13.61 1.67 20.66
CA GLN A 56 14.79 2.47 20.31
C GLN A 56 14.54 3.97 20.46
N THR A 57 13.35 4.43 20.07
CA THR A 57 12.94 5.84 20.23
C THR A 57 12.89 6.24 21.70
N LEU A 58 12.33 5.39 22.56
CA LEU A 58 12.26 5.61 24.01
C LEU A 58 13.65 5.67 24.64
N VAL A 59 14.51 4.71 24.32
CA VAL A 59 15.89 4.67 24.84
C VAL A 59 16.67 5.90 24.39
N SER A 60 16.55 6.29 23.12
CA SER A 60 17.21 7.49 22.58
C SER A 60 16.69 8.76 23.23
N PHE A 61 15.38 8.85 23.47
CA PHE A 61 14.77 9.99 24.16
C PHE A 61 15.27 10.11 25.60
N VAL A 62 15.21 9.03 26.38
CA VAL A 62 15.67 9.03 27.78
C VAL A 62 17.18 9.29 27.84
N GLY A 63 17.97 8.61 27.02
CA GLY A 63 19.41 8.79 26.94
C GLY A 63 19.81 10.22 26.57
N GLY A 64 19.23 10.76 25.50
CA GLY A 64 19.43 12.15 25.09
C GLY A 64 18.99 13.16 26.16
N HIS A 65 17.87 12.91 26.84
CA HIS A 65 17.40 13.77 27.92
C HIS A 65 18.40 13.81 29.09
N VAL A 66 18.85 12.64 29.57
CA VAL A 66 19.79 12.53 30.68
C VAL A 66 21.15 13.12 30.30
N LEU A 67 21.67 12.78 29.12
CA LEU A 67 22.92 13.37 28.62
C LEU A 67 22.83 14.89 28.51
N GLY A 68 21.71 15.43 28.03
CA GLY A 68 21.45 16.86 28.00
C GLY A 68 21.45 17.50 29.40
N ARG A 69 20.93 16.81 30.42
CA ARG A 69 20.98 17.27 31.82
C ARG A 69 22.41 17.28 32.36
N ILE A 70 23.19 16.25 32.05
CA ILE A 70 24.60 16.13 32.45
C ILE A 70 25.40 17.26 31.82
N LEU A 71 25.32 17.44 30.50
CA LEU A 71 26.02 18.52 29.78
C LEU A 71 25.62 19.90 30.32
N LYS A 72 24.34 20.11 30.64
CA LYS A 72 23.87 21.37 31.27
C LYS A 72 24.46 21.60 32.66
N TYR A 73 24.74 20.53 33.41
CA TYR A 73 25.37 20.64 34.74
C TYR A 73 26.86 20.97 34.62
N PHE A 74 27.57 20.32 33.69
CA PHE A 74 29.00 20.57 33.45
C PHE A 74 29.28 21.90 32.73
N GLY A 75 28.40 22.38 31.86
CA GLY A 75 28.49 23.68 31.20
C GLY A 75 28.00 24.88 32.03
N LYS A 76 27.69 24.66 33.31
CA LYS A 76 27.30 25.69 34.28
C LYS A 76 28.41 26.05 35.28
N LEU A 77 29.67 25.70 34.97
CA LEU A 77 30.87 26.33 35.54
C LEU A 77 31.40 27.41 34.57
#